data_AF-A0A0D6A5B8-F1
#
_entry.id   AF-A0A0D6A5B8-F1
#
_cell.length_a   1.000
_cell.length_b   1.000
_cell.length_c   1.000
_cell.angle_alpha   90.00
_cell.angle_beta   90.00
_cell.angle_gamma   90.00
#
_symmetry.space_group_name_H-M   'P 1'
#
loop_
_entity.id
_entity.type
_entity.pdbx_description
1 polymer ?
#
loop_
_entity_poly.entity_id
_entity_poly.type
_entity_poly.pdbx_seq_one_letter_code
_entity_poly.pdbx_strand_id
1 'polypeptide(L)'
;MSYISNPTLYLKSETHNNGLFNNVIQKGNWGSTYLYALQYHKKENYVFRGTKGYSPNYSQVYHGASLAAGHTQTLEYAGQSGTGHWFIGTKPNDQRWATQIARVKLPDGTHYNNADFPRLAYLNRAGGYTRVNGSQYKGNLMLRSDAAVSPESNHFLLFTVDRNSKNSKYGVNGYFTLFDLDRINNDLDNAGSGYVNLENEPYISNFNIPNITTEIGSLQGVDLDERNNIYISSEYAPTDDDYNTQPKKIVKIPWEASSSSQWDIITFDNANLDIDIAGYATELESVQVVGENDLYLTVSYHNKGSHKTTMSRLYEVKW
;
A
#
# COMPACT_ATOMS: atom_id res chain seq x y z
N MET A 1 -18.33 1.24 20.04
CA MET A 1 -18.84 2.46 19.38
C MET A 1 -17.62 3.04 18.71
N SER A 2 -17.54 3.02 17.38
CA SER A 2 -16.37 3.54 16.65
C SER A 2 -16.27 5.05 16.88
N TYR A 3 -15.06 5.54 17.15
CA TYR A 3 -14.82 6.98 17.28
C TYR A 3 -14.69 7.60 15.89
N ILE A 4 -15.30 8.77 15.71
CA ILE A 4 -15.16 9.57 14.49
C ILE A 4 -14.29 10.76 14.86
N SER A 5 -13.08 10.80 14.29
CA SER A 5 -12.13 11.89 14.48
C SER A 5 -12.24 12.88 13.32
N ASN A 6 -12.15 14.19 13.60
CA ASN A 6 -12.15 15.22 12.56
C ASN A 6 -10.71 15.52 12.13
N PRO A 7 -10.31 15.17 10.89
CA PRO A 7 -8.95 15.40 10.45
C PRO A 7 -8.73 16.86 10.05
N THR A 8 -7.47 17.28 10.09
CA THR A 8 -6.99 18.46 9.35
C THR A 8 -6.19 18.01 8.14
N LEU A 9 -6.40 18.65 6.98
CA LEU A 9 -5.71 18.34 5.74
C LEU A 9 -4.83 19.52 5.32
N TYR A 10 -3.56 19.24 5.04
CA TYR A 10 -2.61 20.21 4.50
C TYR A 10 -2.10 19.73 3.15
N LEU A 11 -2.39 20.46 2.07
CA LEU A 11 -1.86 20.13 0.75
C LEU A 11 -0.34 20.31 0.74
N LYS A 12 0.40 19.22 0.47
CA LYS A 12 1.87 19.22 0.41
C LYS A 12 2.38 19.24 -1.03
N SER A 13 1.69 18.54 -1.92
CA SER A 13 2.03 18.46 -3.34
C SER A 13 0.81 18.22 -4.21
N GLU A 14 0.86 18.78 -5.41
CA GLU A 14 -0.07 18.59 -6.51
C GLU A 14 0.72 18.37 -7.81
N THR A 15 0.38 17.32 -8.54
CA THR A 15 0.94 17.05 -9.88
C THR A 15 -0.19 16.87 -10.89
N HIS A 16 -0.04 17.50 -12.06
CA HIS A 16 -0.92 17.30 -13.22
C HIS A 16 -0.27 16.28 -14.16
N ASN A 17 0.12 15.13 -13.60
CA ASN A 17 0.87 14.06 -14.26
C ASN A 17 2.18 14.49 -14.92
N ASN A 18 2.88 15.46 -14.33
CA ASN A 18 4.11 15.98 -14.89
C ASN A 18 5.25 14.94 -14.82
N GLY A 19 5.48 14.23 -15.93
CA GLY A 19 6.40 13.10 -16.00
C GLY A 19 5.80 11.76 -15.56
N LEU A 20 4.49 11.72 -15.26
CA LEU A 20 3.74 10.51 -14.90
C LEU A 20 2.80 10.10 -16.04
N PHE A 21 2.28 8.87 -15.97
CA PHE A 21 1.16 8.48 -16.84
C PHE A 21 -0.15 9.12 -16.38
N ASN A 22 -1.12 9.25 -17.29
CA ASN A 22 -2.52 9.54 -16.96
C ASN A 22 -3.19 8.34 -16.29
N ASN A 23 -2.76 8.05 -15.07
CA ASN A 23 -3.10 6.89 -14.30
C ASN A 23 -2.95 7.21 -12.81
N VAL A 24 -3.67 6.47 -11.99
CA VAL A 24 -3.57 6.55 -10.53
C VAL A 24 -2.16 6.28 -10.00
N ILE A 25 -1.79 7.00 -8.92
CA ILE A 25 -0.59 6.74 -8.12
C ILE A 25 -0.95 5.74 -7.02
N GLN A 26 -0.54 4.49 -7.17
CA GLN A 26 -0.82 3.40 -6.23
C GLN A 26 -0.15 3.59 -4.86
N LYS A 27 0.98 4.28 -4.80
CA LYS A 27 1.66 4.65 -3.55
C LYS A 27 2.48 5.91 -3.75
N GLY A 28 2.18 6.95 -2.97
CA GLY A 28 3.04 8.11 -2.80
C GLY A 28 3.95 7.92 -1.59
N ASN A 29 5.22 8.32 -1.68
CA ASN A 29 6.13 8.31 -0.54
C ASN A 29 6.94 9.63 -0.48
N TRP A 30 6.66 10.43 0.54
CA TRP A 30 7.30 11.70 0.86
C TRP A 30 8.59 11.45 1.63
N GLY A 31 9.71 11.44 0.90
CA GLY A 31 11.03 11.29 1.47
C GLY A 31 11.65 12.60 1.96
N SER A 32 12.90 12.50 2.41
CA SER A 32 13.68 13.66 2.86
C SER A 32 13.95 14.67 1.74
N THR A 33 14.40 14.17 0.58
CA THR A 33 14.78 14.99 -0.60
C THR A 33 13.79 14.85 -1.76
N TYR A 34 13.19 13.68 -1.92
CA TYR A 34 12.40 13.32 -3.08
C TYR A 34 10.99 12.90 -2.69
N LEU A 35 10.07 13.08 -3.62
CA LEU A 35 8.76 12.44 -3.61
C LEU A 35 8.79 11.30 -4.64
N TYR A 36 8.34 10.12 -4.21
CA TYR A 36 8.21 8.94 -5.06
C TYR A 36 6.75 8.66 -5.37
N ALA A 37 6.49 8.17 -6.57
CA ALA A 37 5.17 7.76 -7.03
C ALA A 37 5.26 6.39 -7.71
N LEU A 38 4.58 5.40 -7.16
CA LEU A 38 4.35 4.10 -7.78
C LEU A 38 3.11 4.18 -8.67
N GLN A 39 3.22 3.85 -9.95
CA GLN A 39 2.07 3.63 -10.83
C GLN A 39 2.04 2.19 -11.33
N TYR A 40 0.85 1.61 -11.36
CA TYR A 40 0.59 0.36 -12.06
C TYR A 40 -0.10 0.67 -13.39
N HIS A 41 0.65 0.59 -14.48
CA HIS A 41 0.17 0.98 -15.82
C HIS A 41 0.42 -0.15 -16.81
N LYS A 42 -0.57 -0.48 -17.63
CA LYS A 42 -0.49 -1.57 -18.65
C LYS A 42 0.05 -2.90 -18.12
N LYS A 43 -0.26 -3.23 -16.86
CA LYS A 43 0.17 -4.46 -16.15
C LYS A 43 1.63 -4.49 -15.71
N GLU A 44 2.26 -3.33 -15.59
CA GLU A 44 3.65 -3.15 -15.20
C GLU A 44 3.74 -2.14 -14.05
N ASN A 45 4.80 -2.21 -13.24
CA ASN A 45 5.06 -1.24 -12.20
C ASN A 45 6.09 -0.22 -12.66
N TYR A 46 5.83 1.04 -12.35
CA TYR A 46 6.74 2.14 -12.60
C TYR A 46 6.91 2.92 -11.31
N VAL A 47 8.16 3.16 -10.89
CA VAL A 47 8.43 4.13 -9.83
C VAL A 47 9.03 5.36 -10.46
N PHE A 48 8.43 6.49 -10.13
CA PHE A 48 8.89 7.79 -10.51
C PHE A 48 9.42 8.53 -9.29
N ARG A 49 10.39 9.41 -9.51
CA ARG A 49 10.99 10.26 -8.49
C ARG A 49 11.03 11.70 -8.97
N GLY A 50 10.55 12.61 -8.15
CA GLY A 50 10.69 14.06 -8.35
C GLY A 50 11.29 14.72 -7.12
N THR A 51 11.89 15.90 -7.28
CA THR A 51 12.29 16.70 -6.11
C THR A 51 11.05 17.08 -5.31
N LYS A 52 11.09 16.84 -4.01
CA LYS A 52 10.00 17.16 -3.09
C LYS A 52 9.62 18.65 -3.19
N GLY A 53 8.34 18.94 -3.29
CA GLY A 53 7.80 20.29 -3.40
C GLY A 53 6.34 20.28 -3.86
N TYR A 54 5.78 21.46 -4.09
CA TYR A 54 4.37 21.59 -4.48
C TYR A 54 4.10 20.93 -5.84
N SER A 55 4.86 21.27 -6.88
CA SER A 55 4.69 20.71 -8.24
C SER A 55 5.95 20.00 -8.71
N PRO A 56 6.18 18.74 -8.29
CA PRO A 56 7.36 17.97 -8.67
C PRO A 56 7.38 17.62 -10.17
N ASN A 57 8.55 17.73 -10.79
CA ASN A 57 8.83 17.12 -12.08
C ASN A 57 9.30 15.68 -11.84
N TYR A 58 8.53 14.70 -12.31
CA TYR A 58 8.88 13.29 -12.11
C TYR A 58 9.76 12.75 -13.23
N SER A 59 10.65 11.83 -12.87
CA SER A 59 11.41 11.00 -13.81
C SER A 59 11.33 9.55 -13.38
N GLN A 60 11.20 8.64 -14.34
CA GLN A 60 11.17 7.20 -14.07
C GLN A 60 12.52 6.76 -13.49
N VAL A 61 12.48 6.05 -12.36
CA VAL A 61 13.66 5.50 -11.68
C VAL A 61 13.64 3.98 -11.59
N TYR A 62 12.48 3.36 -11.81
CA TYR A 62 12.31 1.91 -11.89
C TYR A 62 11.15 1.54 -12.81
N HIS A 63 11.29 0.42 -13.49
CA HIS A 63 10.26 -0.22 -14.29
C HIS A 63 10.35 -1.74 -14.13
N GLY A 64 9.33 -2.33 -13.49
CA GLY A 64 9.16 -3.77 -13.38
C GLY A 64 8.11 -4.24 -14.37
N ALA A 65 8.48 -5.17 -15.25
CA ALA A 65 7.60 -5.81 -16.21
C ALA A 65 7.50 -7.32 -15.95
N SER A 66 6.48 -7.96 -16.51
CA SER A 66 6.29 -9.42 -16.41
C SER A 66 6.31 -9.94 -14.96
N LEU A 67 7.32 -10.74 -14.58
CA LEU A 67 7.40 -11.27 -13.22
C LEU A 67 8.01 -10.27 -12.25
N ALA A 68 8.78 -9.28 -12.70
CA ALA A 68 9.27 -8.18 -11.86
C ALA A 68 8.16 -7.20 -11.46
N ALA A 69 6.98 -7.29 -12.10
CA ALA A 69 5.80 -6.49 -11.81
C ALA A 69 4.84 -7.16 -10.81
N GLY A 70 3.77 -6.45 -10.47
CA GLY A 70 2.62 -6.92 -9.72
C GLY A 70 1.79 -5.73 -9.26
N HIS A 71 0.47 -5.80 -9.39
CA HIS A 71 -0.38 -4.77 -8.78
C HIS A 71 -0.16 -4.77 -7.27
N THR A 72 0.26 -3.64 -6.73
CA THR A 72 0.72 -3.50 -5.34
C THR A 72 0.62 -2.05 -4.92
N GLN A 73 0.40 -1.84 -3.63
CA GLN A 73 0.45 -0.55 -2.96
C GLN A 73 1.69 -0.43 -2.05
N THR A 74 2.64 -1.35 -2.23
CA THR A 74 3.92 -1.36 -1.50
C THR A 74 4.98 -0.59 -2.28
N LEU A 75 5.41 0.53 -1.71
CA LEU A 75 6.65 1.23 -2.07
C LEU A 75 7.21 1.85 -0.78
N GLU A 76 8.05 1.09 -0.08
CA GLU A 76 8.54 1.46 1.24
C GLU A 76 10.05 1.55 1.28
N TYR A 77 10.56 2.54 2.00
CA TYR A 77 11.98 2.60 2.27
C TYR A 77 12.37 1.46 3.20
N ALA A 78 13.42 0.70 2.86
CA ALA A 78 13.78 -0.51 3.60
C ALA A 78 14.53 -0.24 4.93
N GLY A 79 14.59 1.00 5.41
CA GLY A 79 15.17 1.37 6.72
C GLY A 79 16.69 1.45 6.79
N GLN A 80 17.42 0.88 5.83
CA GLN A 80 18.89 0.89 5.84
C GLN A 80 19.45 2.19 5.26
N SER A 81 19.78 3.16 6.14
CA SER A 81 20.31 4.49 5.76
C SER A 81 21.40 4.42 4.69
N GLY A 82 21.27 5.22 3.63
CA GLY A 82 22.28 5.34 2.57
C GLY A 82 22.35 4.18 1.55
N THR A 83 21.63 3.08 1.75
CA THR A 83 21.63 1.95 0.79
C THR A 83 20.83 2.25 -0.49
N GLY A 84 19.78 3.06 -0.36
CA GLY A 84 18.80 3.28 -1.42
C GLY A 84 17.88 2.08 -1.65
N HIS A 85 17.77 1.16 -0.69
CA HIS A 85 16.89 -0.01 -0.78
C HIS A 85 15.42 0.33 -0.48
N TRP A 86 14.53 -0.25 -1.28
CA TRP A 86 13.08 -0.09 -1.18
C TRP A 86 12.39 -1.45 -1.34
N PHE A 87 11.28 -1.64 -0.63
CA PHE A 87 10.38 -2.76 -0.84
C PHE A 87 9.33 -2.44 -1.90
N ILE A 88 9.08 -3.39 -2.80
CA ILE A 88 8.06 -3.30 -3.83
C ILE A 88 7.43 -4.66 -4.11
N GLY A 89 6.13 -4.69 -4.37
CA GLY A 89 5.43 -5.92 -4.77
C GLY A 89 5.89 -6.44 -6.13
N THR A 90 6.02 -7.76 -6.25
CA THR A 90 6.45 -8.46 -7.47
C THR A 90 5.75 -9.81 -7.63
N LYS A 91 5.99 -10.50 -8.75
CA LYS A 91 5.42 -11.80 -9.13
C LYS A 91 3.88 -11.78 -9.11
N PRO A 92 3.23 -11.36 -10.21
CA PRO A 92 1.79 -11.24 -10.25
C PRO A 92 1.11 -12.61 -10.23
N ASN A 93 -0.04 -12.72 -9.56
CA ASN A 93 -0.93 -13.87 -9.72
C ASN A 93 -1.86 -13.72 -10.96
N ASP A 94 -2.82 -14.63 -11.10
CA ASP A 94 -3.86 -14.61 -12.15
C ASP A 94 -4.74 -13.35 -12.12
N GLN A 95 -4.94 -12.74 -10.94
CA GLN A 95 -5.61 -11.44 -10.76
C GLN A 95 -4.64 -10.25 -10.82
N ARG A 96 -3.37 -10.51 -11.18
CA ARG A 96 -2.27 -9.55 -11.33
C ARG A 96 -1.75 -8.90 -10.05
N TRP A 97 -2.33 -9.20 -8.90
CA TRP A 97 -1.80 -8.78 -7.61
C TRP A 97 -0.43 -9.39 -7.34
N ALA A 98 0.46 -8.60 -6.74
CA ALA A 98 1.75 -9.05 -6.27
C ALA A 98 1.59 -10.19 -5.24
N THR A 99 2.52 -11.14 -5.29
CA THR A 99 2.55 -12.28 -4.35
C THR A 99 3.90 -12.47 -3.67
N GLN A 100 4.83 -11.57 -3.93
CA GLN A 100 6.15 -11.47 -3.33
C GLN A 100 6.47 -10.00 -3.10
N ILE A 101 7.36 -9.72 -2.15
CA ILE A 101 7.89 -8.37 -1.93
C ILE A 101 9.39 -8.41 -2.24
N ALA A 102 9.83 -7.73 -3.28
CA ALA A 102 11.24 -7.58 -3.63
C ALA A 102 11.87 -6.41 -2.87
N ARG A 103 13.17 -6.49 -2.59
CA ARG A 103 13.98 -5.35 -2.16
C ARG A 103 14.86 -4.89 -3.31
N VAL A 104 14.56 -3.73 -3.86
CA VAL A 104 15.20 -3.12 -5.03
C VAL A 104 16.05 -1.93 -4.62
N LYS A 105 17.01 -1.51 -5.45
CA LYS A 105 17.79 -0.29 -5.18
C LYS A 105 17.34 0.82 -6.13
N LEU A 106 16.83 1.93 -5.60
CA LEU A 106 16.37 3.03 -6.45
C LEU A 106 17.46 4.09 -6.64
N PRO A 107 17.76 4.53 -7.87
CA PRO A 107 17.21 4.08 -9.16
C PRO A 107 17.77 2.71 -9.61
N ASP A 108 16.96 1.90 -10.32
CA ASP A 108 17.33 0.53 -10.77
C ASP A 108 17.08 0.25 -12.26
N GLY A 109 16.42 1.14 -13.02
CA GLY A 109 16.17 0.91 -14.44
C GLY A 109 15.04 -0.09 -14.71
N THR A 110 15.21 -1.02 -15.66
CA THR A 110 14.13 -1.93 -16.13
C THR A 110 14.44 -3.41 -15.85
N HIS A 111 13.46 -4.13 -15.34
CA HIS A 111 13.56 -5.55 -14.98
C HIS A 111 12.34 -6.36 -15.44
N TYR A 112 12.54 -7.65 -15.72
CA TYR A 112 11.49 -8.54 -16.24
C TYR A 112 11.25 -9.76 -15.35
N ASN A 113 12.18 -10.07 -14.46
CA ASN A 113 12.13 -11.25 -13.62
C ASN A 113 12.16 -10.87 -12.14
N ASN A 114 11.28 -11.45 -11.33
CA ASN A 114 11.33 -11.25 -9.88
C ASN A 114 12.61 -11.80 -9.25
N ALA A 115 13.30 -12.73 -9.93
CA ALA A 115 14.59 -13.26 -9.49
C ALA A 115 15.78 -12.29 -9.71
N ASP A 116 15.54 -11.12 -10.30
CA ASP A 116 16.55 -10.05 -10.39
C ASP A 116 16.85 -9.43 -9.02
N PHE A 117 16.04 -9.75 -7.98
CA PHE A 117 16.12 -9.16 -6.65
C PHE A 117 16.06 -10.19 -5.51
N PRO A 118 16.69 -9.90 -4.35
CA PRO A 118 16.28 -10.52 -3.08
C PRO A 118 14.80 -10.24 -2.83
N ARG A 119 14.06 -11.26 -2.38
CA ARG A 119 12.62 -11.14 -2.19
C ARG A 119 12.06 -12.00 -1.09
N LEU A 120 10.98 -11.52 -0.47
CA LEU A 120 10.15 -12.28 0.44
C LEU A 120 9.16 -13.11 -0.38
N ALA A 121 9.07 -14.40 -0.06
CA ALA A 121 8.19 -15.36 -0.73
C ALA A 121 7.34 -16.14 0.28
N TYR A 122 6.33 -16.83 -0.25
CA TYR A 122 5.37 -17.60 0.57
C TYR A 122 4.65 -16.73 1.61
N LEU A 123 4.30 -15.49 1.22
CA LEU A 123 3.74 -14.47 2.10
C LEU A 123 2.48 -14.94 2.85
N ASN A 124 1.64 -15.77 2.22
CA ASN A 124 0.46 -16.32 2.88
C ASN A 124 0.75 -17.34 3.99
N ARG A 125 1.99 -17.82 4.08
CA ARG A 125 2.40 -18.77 5.12
C ARG A 125 2.98 -18.07 6.35
N ALA A 126 3.24 -16.76 6.26
CA ALA A 126 3.64 -15.93 7.38
C ALA A 126 2.63 -16.03 8.53
N GLY A 127 3.10 -15.97 9.78
CA GLY A 127 2.23 -16.02 10.97
C GLY A 127 1.62 -17.39 11.28
N GLY A 128 1.71 -18.38 10.38
CA GLY A 128 1.20 -19.74 10.62
C GLY A 128 -0.33 -19.83 10.68
N TYR A 129 -1.06 -18.94 9.98
CA TYR A 129 -2.51 -18.85 10.11
C TYR A 129 -3.27 -20.11 9.72
N THR A 130 -4.30 -20.39 10.51
CA THR A 130 -5.33 -21.39 10.21
C THR A 130 -6.64 -20.66 9.92
N ARG A 131 -7.33 -21.08 8.86
CA ARG A 131 -8.65 -20.55 8.48
C ARG A 131 -9.72 -21.10 9.43
N VAL A 132 -10.91 -20.49 9.41
CA VAL A 132 -12.06 -20.90 10.23
C VAL A 132 -12.40 -22.40 10.08
N ASN A 133 -12.18 -22.98 8.90
CA ASN A 133 -12.43 -24.40 8.63
C ASN A 133 -11.29 -25.35 9.05
N GLY A 134 -10.27 -24.88 9.78
CA GLY A 134 -9.13 -25.68 10.23
C GLY A 134 -8.03 -25.92 9.19
N SER A 135 -8.19 -25.44 7.96
CA SER A 135 -7.13 -25.54 6.93
C SER A 135 -6.10 -24.43 7.06
N GLN A 136 -4.84 -24.70 6.70
CA GLN A 136 -3.80 -23.68 6.71
C GLN A 136 -4.01 -22.68 5.57
N TYR A 137 -3.73 -21.39 5.83
CA TYR A 137 -3.71 -20.36 4.79
C TYR A 137 -2.46 -20.54 3.92
N LYS A 138 -2.57 -21.31 2.84
CA LYS A 138 -1.44 -21.66 1.95
C LYS A 138 -1.87 -21.77 0.49
N GLY A 139 -0.90 -22.04 -0.39
CA GLY A 139 -1.15 -22.30 -1.81
C GLY A 139 -1.66 -21.07 -2.56
N ASN A 140 -2.70 -21.24 -3.37
CA ASN A 140 -3.32 -20.18 -4.18
C ASN A 140 -4.38 -19.36 -3.44
N LEU A 141 -4.51 -19.52 -2.11
CA LEU A 141 -5.52 -18.83 -1.32
C LEU A 141 -5.28 -17.33 -1.20
N MET A 142 -4.06 -16.83 -1.41
CA MET A 142 -3.77 -15.40 -1.36
C MET A 142 -4.32 -14.69 -2.59
N LEU A 143 -5.08 -13.62 -2.37
CA LEU A 143 -5.47 -12.70 -3.43
C LEU A 143 -4.40 -11.63 -3.64
N ARG A 144 -3.97 -10.97 -2.57
CA ARG A 144 -3.01 -9.86 -2.61
C ARG A 144 -2.20 -9.77 -1.34
N SER A 145 -1.08 -9.07 -1.44
CA SER A 145 -0.19 -8.74 -0.33
C SER A 145 0.30 -7.31 -0.48
N ASP A 146 0.42 -6.63 0.65
CA ASP A 146 1.09 -5.33 0.77
C ASP A 146 1.98 -5.35 2.01
N ALA A 147 2.96 -4.46 2.05
CA ALA A 147 3.86 -4.30 3.17
C ALA A 147 4.04 -2.84 3.55
N ALA A 148 4.43 -2.63 4.80
CA ALA A 148 4.68 -1.34 5.39
C ALA A 148 5.90 -1.40 6.33
N VAL A 149 6.57 -0.27 6.52
CA VAL A 149 7.72 -0.12 7.42
C VAL A 149 7.41 0.99 8.41
N SER A 150 7.62 0.74 9.70
CA SER A 150 7.33 1.74 10.72
C SER A 150 8.23 2.98 10.57
N PRO A 151 7.80 4.18 11.00
CA PRO A 151 8.53 5.44 10.78
C PRO A 151 10.02 5.41 11.17
N GLU A 152 10.35 4.81 12.31
CA GLU A 152 11.72 4.66 12.83
C GLU A 152 12.42 3.41 12.29
N SER A 153 11.80 2.70 11.34
CA SER A 153 12.35 1.53 10.67
C SER A 153 12.65 0.35 11.60
N ASN A 154 11.84 0.16 12.64
CA ASN A 154 11.98 -0.97 13.57
C ASN A 154 11.19 -2.20 13.09
N HIS A 155 10.00 -1.98 12.51
CA HIS A 155 9.08 -3.05 12.16
C HIS A 155 8.78 -3.12 10.68
N PHE A 156 8.67 -4.35 10.17
CA PHE A 156 8.10 -4.66 8.86
C PHE A 156 6.74 -5.32 9.04
N LEU A 157 5.69 -4.67 8.56
CA LEU A 157 4.34 -5.25 8.52
C LEU A 157 4.13 -5.94 7.19
N LEU A 158 3.72 -7.21 7.24
CA LEU A 158 3.11 -7.90 6.12
C LEU A 158 1.59 -7.93 6.29
N PHE A 159 0.88 -7.38 5.31
CA PHE A 159 -0.56 -7.51 5.16
C PHE A 159 -0.89 -8.41 3.97
N THR A 160 -1.72 -9.44 4.19
CA THR A 160 -2.25 -10.24 3.08
C THR A 160 -3.75 -10.43 3.18
N VAL A 161 -4.39 -10.65 2.04
CA VAL A 161 -5.84 -10.88 1.95
C VAL A 161 -6.11 -12.21 1.25
N ASP A 162 -6.92 -13.07 1.86
CA ASP A 162 -7.31 -14.33 1.22
C ASP A 162 -8.46 -14.14 0.21
N ARG A 163 -8.52 -15.06 -0.74
CA ARG A 163 -9.57 -15.13 -1.76
C ARG A 163 -10.88 -15.55 -1.13
N ASN A 164 -11.94 -14.88 -1.55
CA ASN A 164 -13.30 -15.33 -1.31
C ASN A 164 -13.56 -16.62 -2.08
N SER A 165 -14.04 -17.66 -1.39
CA SER A 165 -14.31 -18.97 -1.98
C SER A 165 -15.47 -18.97 -2.98
N LYS A 166 -16.37 -17.99 -2.90
CA LYS A 166 -17.50 -17.82 -3.84
C LYS A 166 -17.09 -17.04 -5.09
N ASN A 167 -16.13 -16.13 -4.97
CA ASN A 167 -15.62 -15.36 -6.10
C ASN A 167 -14.16 -14.95 -5.83
N SER A 168 -13.23 -15.67 -6.45
CA SER A 168 -11.79 -15.54 -6.22
C SER A 168 -11.19 -14.21 -6.69
N LYS A 169 -11.98 -13.34 -7.34
CA LYS A 169 -11.59 -11.96 -7.68
C LYS A 169 -11.64 -11.02 -6.48
N TYR A 170 -12.40 -11.37 -5.44
CA TYR A 170 -12.58 -10.53 -4.25
C TYR A 170 -11.87 -11.13 -3.04
N GLY A 171 -11.37 -10.24 -2.19
CA GLY A 171 -10.78 -10.59 -0.90
C GLY A 171 -11.83 -10.73 0.19
N VAL A 172 -11.53 -11.45 1.27
CA VAL A 172 -12.44 -11.56 2.41
C VAL A 172 -11.79 -11.32 3.76
N ASN A 173 -10.75 -12.06 4.13
CA ASN A 173 -10.10 -11.93 5.44
C ASN A 173 -8.74 -11.25 5.30
N GLY A 174 -8.39 -10.40 6.26
CA GLY A 174 -7.09 -9.76 6.37
C GLY A 174 -6.20 -10.45 7.38
N TYR A 175 -4.92 -10.60 7.05
CA TYR A 175 -3.90 -11.23 7.89
C TYR A 175 -2.72 -10.28 8.04
N PHE A 176 -2.34 -9.99 9.28
CA PHE A 176 -1.31 -9.02 9.65
C PHE A 176 -0.21 -9.69 10.46
N THR A 177 0.99 -9.78 9.89
CA THR A 177 2.17 -10.36 10.55
C THR A 177 3.25 -9.29 10.69
N LEU A 178 3.73 -9.09 11.91
CA LEU A 178 4.76 -8.10 12.23
C LEU A 178 6.11 -8.78 12.39
N PHE A 179 7.13 -8.26 11.71
CA PHE A 179 8.51 -8.73 11.78
C PHE A 179 9.43 -7.63 12.28
N ASP A 180 10.57 -8.03 12.81
CA ASP A 180 11.72 -7.16 13.03
C ASP A 180 12.34 -6.79 11.66
N LEU A 181 12.47 -5.50 11.35
CA LEU A 181 12.92 -5.06 10.04
C LEU A 181 14.40 -5.40 9.79
N ASP A 182 15.25 -5.25 10.81
CA ASP A 182 16.69 -5.55 10.69
C ASP A 182 16.91 -7.02 10.34
N ARG A 183 16.14 -7.92 10.97
CA ARG A 183 16.14 -9.34 10.65
C ARG A 183 15.74 -9.60 9.19
N ILE A 184 14.61 -9.05 8.75
CA ILE A 184 14.15 -9.18 7.36
C ILE A 184 15.23 -8.72 6.37
N ASN A 185 15.87 -7.59 6.66
CA ASN A 185 16.94 -7.07 5.82
C ASN A 185 18.18 -7.98 5.81
N ASN A 186 18.60 -8.49 6.96
CA ASN A 186 19.73 -9.41 7.08
C ASN A 186 19.48 -10.71 6.31
N ASP A 187 18.26 -11.25 6.38
CA ASP A 187 17.91 -12.47 5.64
C ASP A 187 17.85 -12.24 4.13
N LEU A 188 17.41 -11.05 3.70
CA LEU A 188 17.46 -10.64 2.29
C LEU A 188 18.91 -10.40 1.81
N ASP A 189 19.79 -9.86 2.66
CA ASP A 189 21.22 -9.74 2.36
C ASP A 189 21.86 -11.12 2.17
N ASN A 190 21.53 -12.08 3.03
CA ASN A 190 22.01 -13.46 2.94
C ASN A 190 21.43 -14.23 1.75
N ALA A 191 20.22 -13.90 1.31
CA ALA A 191 19.57 -14.55 0.18
C ALA A 191 20.20 -14.17 -1.18
N GLY A 192 20.89 -13.03 -1.30
CA GLY A 192 21.40 -12.53 -2.58
C GLY A 192 20.27 -12.30 -3.60
N SER A 193 20.31 -12.93 -4.78
CA SER A 193 19.17 -12.93 -5.73
C SER A 193 18.12 -14.02 -5.43
N GLY A 194 18.26 -14.72 -4.32
CA GLY A 194 17.35 -15.75 -3.82
C GLY A 194 16.10 -15.16 -3.16
N TYR A 195 15.43 -15.99 -2.36
CA TYR A 195 14.26 -15.57 -1.62
C TYR A 195 14.33 -16.01 -0.16
N VAL A 196 13.69 -15.22 0.72
CA VAL A 196 13.41 -15.59 2.11
C VAL A 196 12.02 -16.21 2.16
N ASN A 197 11.88 -17.37 2.80
CA ASN A 197 10.61 -18.07 2.94
C ASN A 197 9.93 -17.68 4.27
N LEU A 198 8.87 -16.88 4.19
CA LEU A 198 8.19 -16.38 5.39
C LEU A 198 7.39 -17.44 6.17
N GLU A 199 7.28 -18.67 5.69
CA GLU A 199 6.73 -19.78 6.49
C GLU A 199 7.60 -20.10 7.72
N ASN A 200 8.92 -19.94 7.58
CA ASN A 200 9.90 -20.30 8.60
C ASN A 200 10.48 -19.08 9.31
N GLU A 201 10.04 -17.88 8.92
CA GLU A 201 10.61 -16.63 9.42
C GLU A 201 9.99 -16.28 10.78
N PRO A 202 10.78 -16.11 11.85
CA PRO A 202 10.30 -15.62 13.12
C PRO A 202 9.70 -14.23 13.00
N TYR A 203 8.51 -14.10 13.56
CA TYR A 203 7.75 -12.86 13.62
C TYR A 203 7.58 -12.44 15.08
N ILE A 204 7.31 -11.15 15.29
CA ILE A 204 7.05 -10.56 16.61
C ILE A 204 5.66 -10.97 17.10
N SER A 205 4.65 -10.72 16.27
CA SER A 205 3.25 -11.02 16.58
C SER A 205 2.44 -11.09 15.29
N ASN A 206 1.22 -11.63 15.38
CA ASN A 206 0.32 -11.71 14.25
C ASN A 206 -1.13 -11.77 14.70
N PHE A 207 -2.05 -11.28 13.87
CA PHE A 207 -3.49 -11.47 14.05
C PHE A 207 -4.22 -11.43 12.71
N ASN A 208 -5.51 -11.75 12.71
CA ASN A 208 -6.35 -11.68 11.51
C ASN A 208 -7.68 -10.97 11.80
N ILE A 209 -8.23 -10.36 10.76
CA ILE A 209 -9.54 -9.69 10.79
C ILE A 209 -10.45 -10.41 9.78
N PRO A 210 -11.41 -11.22 10.25
CA PRO A 210 -12.40 -11.82 9.38
C PRO A 210 -13.24 -10.75 8.67
N ASN A 211 -13.59 -11.00 7.41
CA ASN A 211 -14.47 -10.10 6.61
C ASN A 211 -13.99 -8.64 6.52
N ILE A 212 -12.69 -8.38 6.62
CA ILE A 212 -12.12 -7.02 6.60
C ILE A 212 -12.59 -6.18 5.41
N THR A 213 -12.76 -6.80 4.23
CA THR A 213 -13.20 -6.10 3.01
C THR A 213 -14.67 -5.68 3.07
N THR A 214 -15.49 -6.32 3.91
CA THR A 214 -16.87 -5.91 4.17
C THR A 214 -16.93 -4.78 5.20
N GLU A 215 -16.10 -4.84 6.24
CA GLU A 215 -16.04 -3.81 7.30
C GLU A 215 -15.42 -2.50 6.78
N ILE A 216 -14.36 -2.58 5.98
CA ILE A 216 -13.63 -1.42 5.47
C ILE A 216 -14.16 -1.00 4.09
N GLY A 217 -14.32 -1.95 3.16
CA GLY A 217 -14.60 -1.68 1.75
C GLY A 217 -13.35 -1.88 0.89
N SER A 218 -13.14 -0.99 -0.09
CA SER A 218 -11.93 -1.01 -0.92
C SER A 218 -10.69 -0.77 -0.06
N LEU A 219 -9.69 -1.64 -0.19
CA LEU A 219 -8.42 -1.52 0.53
C LEU A 219 -7.43 -0.83 -0.39
N GLN A 220 -7.23 0.47 -0.17
CA GLN A 220 -6.43 1.31 -1.06
C GLN A 220 -5.01 1.54 -0.55
N GLY A 221 -4.68 1.27 0.69
CA GLY A 221 -3.30 1.32 1.14
C GLY A 221 -3.20 0.91 2.60
N VAL A 222 -2.03 0.44 3.02
CA VAL A 222 -1.78 0.03 4.39
C VAL A 222 -0.46 0.61 4.87
N ASP A 223 -0.42 1.07 6.11
CA ASP A 223 0.80 1.47 6.79
C ASP A 223 0.66 1.31 8.33
N LEU A 224 1.73 1.53 9.09
CA LEU A 224 1.74 1.45 10.55
C LEU A 224 2.51 2.59 11.23
N ASP A 225 2.14 2.91 12.46
CA ASP A 225 2.96 3.76 13.34
C ASP A 225 3.90 2.94 14.24
N GLU A 226 4.72 3.61 15.06
CA GLU A 226 5.63 2.98 16.02
C GLU A 226 4.94 2.21 17.15
N ARG A 227 3.63 2.40 17.35
CA ARG A 227 2.82 1.60 18.27
C ARG A 227 2.13 0.44 17.57
N ASN A 228 2.47 0.20 16.30
CA ASN A 228 1.88 -0.80 15.43
C ASN A 228 0.38 -0.59 15.18
N ASN A 229 -0.16 0.62 15.40
CA ASN A 229 -1.50 0.93 14.90
C ASN A 229 -1.45 0.87 13.37
N ILE A 230 -2.42 0.19 12.77
CA ILE A 230 -2.49 -0.01 11.32
C ILE A 230 -3.44 1.03 10.73
N TYR A 231 -3.02 1.66 9.65
CA TYR A 231 -3.80 2.68 8.95
C TYR A 231 -4.15 2.17 7.55
N ILE A 232 -5.44 2.19 7.20
CA ILE A 232 -5.91 1.75 5.90
C ILE A 232 -6.74 2.85 5.23
N SER A 233 -6.29 3.34 4.07
CA SER A 233 -7.12 4.20 3.21
C SER A 233 -8.16 3.38 2.46
N SER A 234 -9.35 3.94 2.30
CA SER A 234 -10.47 3.29 1.63
C SER A 234 -11.32 4.31 0.87
N GLU A 235 -11.42 4.09 -0.43
CA GLU A 235 -12.41 4.66 -1.34
C GLU A 235 -12.54 3.71 -2.53
N TYR A 236 -13.75 3.48 -3.03
CA TYR A 236 -13.92 2.73 -4.29
C TYR A 236 -13.58 3.64 -5.46
N ALA A 237 -12.87 3.11 -6.46
CA ALA A 237 -12.61 3.83 -7.70
C ALA A 237 -13.94 4.28 -8.36
N PRO A 238 -13.99 5.47 -8.98
CA PRO A 238 -15.11 5.82 -9.84
C PRO A 238 -15.21 4.80 -10.98
N THR A 239 -16.44 4.51 -11.40
CA THR A 239 -16.72 3.56 -12.48
C THR A 239 -17.39 4.29 -13.65
N ASP A 240 -17.38 3.68 -14.84
CA ASP A 240 -18.09 4.25 -16.00
C ASP A 240 -19.59 4.43 -15.75
N ASP A 241 -20.19 3.58 -14.90
CA ASP A 241 -21.62 3.62 -14.53
C ASP A 241 -21.91 4.59 -13.36
N ASP A 242 -20.94 4.82 -12.47
CA ASP A 242 -21.00 5.78 -11.37
C ASP A 242 -19.67 6.53 -11.23
N TYR A 243 -19.61 7.67 -11.91
CA TYR A 243 -18.42 8.53 -11.98
C TYR A 243 -18.45 9.64 -10.91
N ASN A 244 -18.92 9.28 -9.71
CA ASN A 244 -18.92 10.15 -8.54
C ASN A 244 -17.91 9.66 -7.50
N THR A 245 -17.41 10.61 -6.71
CA THR A 245 -16.65 10.36 -5.50
C THR A 245 -17.44 9.44 -4.57
N GLN A 246 -16.75 8.43 -4.04
CA GLN A 246 -17.33 7.44 -3.14
C GLN A 246 -16.98 7.80 -1.69
N PRO A 247 -17.64 7.18 -0.68
CA PRO A 247 -17.28 7.41 0.72
C PRO A 247 -15.80 7.13 0.97
N LYS A 248 -15.12 8.15 1.50
CA LYS A 248 -13.66 8.20 1.64
C LYS A 248 -13.29 8.24 3.11
N LYS A 249 -12.46 7.29 3.52
CA LYS A 249 -12.05 7.15 4.92
C LYS A 249 -10.63 6.61 5.09
N ILE A 250 -10.06 6.91 6.26
CA ILE A 250 -8.94 6.17 6.83
C ILE A 250 -9.46 5.41 8.05
N VAL A 251 -9.10 4.14 8.15
CA VAL A 251 -9.39 3.29 9.30
C VAL A 251 -8.09 3.09 10.07
N LYS A 252 -8.04 3.57 11.32
CA LYS A 252 -6.97 3.25 12.28
C LYS A 252 -7.41 2.06 13.13
N ILE A 253 -6.62 1.00 13.07
CA ILE A 253 -6.83 -0.27 13.78
C ILE A 253 -5.71 -0.40 14.81
N PRO A 254 -5.99 -0.28 16.11
CA PRO A 254 -5.01 -0.65 17.13
C PRO A 254 -4.52 -2.07 16.94
N TRP A 255 -3.24 -2.34 17.21
CA TRP A 255 -2.69 -3.69 17.04
C TRP A 255 -3.55 -4.74 17.76
N GLU A 256 -3.82 -5.87 17.10
CA GLU A 256 -4.70 -6.96 17.58
C GLU A 256 -6.20 -6.60 17.77
N ALA A 257 -6.64 -5.39 17.44
CA ALA A 257 -8.06 -5.01 17.50
C ALA A 257 -8.84 -5.60 16.31
N SER A 258 -9.32 -6.83 16.45
CA SER A 258 -10.05 -7.54 15.39
C SER A 258 -11.53 -7.12 15.25
N SER A 259 -12.05 -6.28 16.15
CA SER A 259 -13.42 -5.77 16.09
C SER A 259 -13.47 -4.31 15.63
N SER A 260 -14.32 -4.00 14.66
CA SER A 260 -14.54 -2.63 14.16
C SER A 260 -15.06 -1.65 15.22
N SER A 261 -15.59 -2.15 16.33
CA SER A 261 -16.00 -1.33 17.47
C SER A 261 -14.84 -0.65 18.21
N GLN A 262 -13.60 -1.11 17.98
CA GLN A 262 -12.36 -0.62 18.58
C GLN A 262 -11.56 0.29 17.64
N TRP A 263 -12.02 0.45 16.39
CA TRP A 263 -11.31 1.23 15.38
C TRP A 263 -11.68 2.71 15.48
N ASP A 264 -10.74 3.55 15.07
CA ASP A 264 -10.96 4.97 14.84
C ASP A 264 -11.14 5.19 13.34
N ILE A 265 -12.23 5.86 12.96
CA ILE A 265 -12.63 6.06 11.57
C ILE A 265 -12.62 7.54 11.26
N ILE A 266 -11.78 7.90 10.30
CA ILE A 266 -11.56 9.27 9.86
C ILE A 266 -12.23 9.41 8.51
N THR A 267 -13.25 10.25 8.39
CA THR A 267 -13.99 10.47 7.15
C THR A 267 -13.62 11.81 6.53
N PHE A 268 -13.66 11.88 5.20
CA PHE A 268 -13.33 13.10 4.45
C PHE A 268 -14.55 13.73 3.76
N ASP A 269 -15.75 13.27 4.10
CA ASP A 269 -17.02 13.77 3.51
C ASP A 269 -17.53 15.07 4.17
N ASN A 270 -16.71 15.68 5.03
CA ASN A 270 -17.02 16.96 5.66
C ASN A 270 -16.76 18.11 4.69
N ALA A 271 -17.77 18.96 4.47
CA ALA A 271 -17.72 20.08 3.53
C ALA A 271 -16.58 21.10 3.79
N ASN A 272 -15.96 21.10 4.96
CA ASN A 272 -14.84 21.98 5.29
C ASN A 272 -13.46 21.43 4.86
N LEU A 273 -13.40 20.21 4.33
CA LEU A 273 -12.17 19.60 3.84
C LEU A 273 -12.07 19.81 2.33
N ASP A 274 -11.08 20.58 1.87
CA ASP A 274 -10.81 20.86 0.45
C ASP A 274 -10.09 19.67 -0.24
N ILE A 275 -10.74 18.52 -0.16
CA ILE A 275 -10.33 17.28 -0.84
C ILE A 275 -11.11 17.08 -2.14
N ASP A 276 -12.37 17.52 -2.20
CA ASP A 276 -13.24 17.38 -3.37
C ASP A 276 -13.07 18.59 -4.30
N ILE A 277 -12.74 18.34 -5.57
CA ILE A 277 -12.48 19.39 -6.57
C ILE A 277 -13.56 19.35 -7.64
N ALA A 278 -14.15 20.52 -7.93
CA ALA A 278 -15.16 20.65 -8.97
C ALA A 278 -14.65 20.10 -10.32
N GLY A 279 -15.45 19.24 -10.95
CA GLY A 279 -15.11 18.60 -12.22
C GLY A 279 -14.25 17.33 -12.11
N TYR A 280 -13.96 16.86 -10.89
CA TYR A 280 -13.21 15.63 -10.63
C TYR A 280 -13.99 14.66 -9.74
N ALA A 281 -13.79 13.37 -9.95
CA ALA A 281 -14.05 12.32 -8.96
C ALA A 281 -12.72 11.96 -8.29
N THR A 282 -12.76 11.62 -7.00
CA THR A 282 -11.57 11.24 -6.23
C THR A 282 -11.38 9.73 -6.19
N GLU A 283 -10.15 9.33 -5.88
CA GLU A 283 -9.83 8.00 -5.38
C GLU A 283 -8.67 8.13 -4.38
N LEU A 284 -8.89 7.73 -3.13
CA LEU A 284 -7.84 7.55 -2.14
C LEU A 284 -6.97 6.37 -2.56
N GLU A 285 -5.65 6.56 -2.63
CA GLU A 285 -4.75 5.55 -3.20
C GLU A 285 -3.73 4.98 -2.24
N SER A 286 -3.38 5.69 -1.15
CA SER A 286 -2.43 5.17 -0.16
C SER A 286 -2.26 6.12 1.01
N VAL A 287 -1.81 5.56 2.14
CA VAL A 287 -1.30 6.29 3.31
C VAL A 287 0.21 6.04 3.46
N GLN A 288 0.95 7.03 3.91
CA GLN A 288 2.31 6.90 4.44
C GLN A 288 2.32 7.45 5.87
N VAL A 289 2.45 6.61 6.87
CA VAL A 289 2.43 7.02 8.28
C VAL A 289 3.80 7.57 8.66
N VAL A 290 3.81 8.74 9.29
CA VAL A 290 5.04 9.39 9.81
C VAL A 290 5.00 9.59 11.32
N GLY A 291 3.86 9.32 11.95
CA GLY A 291 3.66 9.31 13.39
C GLY A 291 2.25 8.84 13.74
N GLU A 292 1.98 8.66 15.03
CA GLU A 292 0.61 8.36 15.48
C GLU A 292 -0.32 9.52 15.08
N ASN A 293 -1.33 9.18 14.27
CA ASN A 293 -2.29 10.12 13.69
C ASN A 293 -1.66 11.25 12.84
N ASP A 294 -0.47 11.02 12.30
CA ASP A 294 0.20 11.94 11.38
C ASP A 294 0.68 11.13 10.17
N LEU A 295 0.08 11.39 9.01
CA LEU A 295 0.35 10.63 7.79
C LEU A 295 0.25 11.49 6.55
N TYR A 296 0.83 11.02 5.46
CA TYR A 296 0.57 11.51 4.12
C TYR A 296 -0.47 10.65 3.41
N LEU A 297 -1.49 11.27 2.84
CA LEU A 297 -2.54 10.64 2.05
C LEU A 297 -2.35 11.01 0.58
N THR A 298 -2.24 9.99 -0.28
CA THR A 298 -2.22 10.17 -1.74
C THR A 298 -3.63 10.06 -2.28
N VAL A 299 -4.04 11.06 -3.07
CA VAL A 299 -5.37 11.15 -3.69
C VAL A 299 -5.21 11.34 -5.20
N SER A 300 -5.86 10.49 -5.98
CA SER A 300 -5.99 10.64 -7.42
C SER A 300 -7.26 11.40 -7.77
N TYR A 301 -7.18 12.23 -8.81
CA TYR A 301 -8.28 13.04 -9.33
C TYR A 301 -8.57 12.68 -10.77
N HIS A 302 -9.75 12.12 -10.96
CA HIS A 302 -10.24 11.64 -12.23
C HIS A 302 -11.16 12.69 -12.88
N ASN A 303 -10.73 13.24 -14.00
CA ASN A 303 -11.48 14.30 -14.69
C ASN A 303 -12.79 13.75 -15.24
N LYS A 304 -13.92 14.34 -14.82
CA LYS A 304 -15.28 13.87 -15.20
C LYS A 304 -15.59 13.98 -16.69
N GLY A 305 -14.88 14.82 -17.44
CA GLY A 305 -15.09 14.96 -18.88
C GLY A 305 -14.32 13.93 -19.72
N SER A 306 -13.12 13.55 -19.30
CA SER A 306 -12.22 12.66 -20.06
C SER A 306 -12.12 11.24 -19.51
N HIS A 307 -12.66 11.02 -18.32
CA HIS A 307 -12.59 9.77 -17.56
C HIS A 307 -11.16 9.30 -17.23
N LYS A 308 -10.20 10.24 -17.17
CA LYS A 308 -8.78 9.96 -16.91
C LYS A 308 -8.33 10.57 -15.60
N THR A 309 -7.44 9.87 -14.89
CA THR A 309 -6.64 10.48 -13.85
C THR A 309 -5.71 11.52 -14.49
N THR A 310 -5.93 12.79 -14.16
CA THR A 310 -5.18 13.92 -14.74
C THR A 310 -4.43 14.72 -13.70
N MET A 311 -4.70 14.45 -12.42
CA MET A 311 -4.06 15.09 -11.29
C MET A 311 -3.97 14.12 -10.11
N SER A 312 -2.94 14.28 -9.30
CA SER A 312 -2.83 13.64 -7.99
C SER A 312 -2.32 14.65 -6.96
N ARG A 313 -2.81 14.55 -5.73
CA ARG A 313 -2.33 15.35 -4.60
C ARG A 313 -1.83 14.46 -3.48
N LEU A 314 -0.87 14.99 -2.73
CA LEU A 314 -0.43 14.43 -1.46
C LEU A 314 -0.77 15.42 -0.36
N TYR A 315 -1.58 14.97 0.59
CA TYR A 315 -2.01 15.72 1.76
C TYR A 315 -1.32 15.19 3.00
N GLU A 316 -0.91 16.06 3.91
CA GLU A 316 -0.62 15.69 5.30
C GLU A 316 -1.92 15.72 6.08
N VAL A 317 -2.23 14.63 6.79
CA VAL A 317 -3.47 14.43 7.53
C VAL A 317 -3.12 14.25 9.00
N LYS A 318 -3.76 15.03 9.88
CA LYS A 318 -3.56 14.97 11.33
C LYS A 318 -4.88 14.92 12.09
N TRP A 319 -4.93 14.17 13.20
CA TRP A 319 -6.06 14.15 14.13
C TRP A 319 -5.70 13.71 15.56
#